data_AF-A0A392TI87-F1
#
_entry.id   AF-A0A392TI87-F1
#
_cell.length_a   1.000
_cell.length_b   1.000
_cell.length_c   1.000
_cell.angle_alpha   90.00
_cell.angle_beta   90.00
_cell.angle_gamma   90.00
#
_symmetry.space_group_name_H-M   'P 1'
#
loop_
_entity.id
_entity.type
_entity.pdbx_description
1 polymer ?
#
loop_
_entity_poly.entity_id
_entity_poly.type
_entity_poly.pdbx_seq_one_letter_code
_entity_poly.pdbx_strand_id
1 'polypeptide(L)'
;EGCFSQRCCTVFNMMKETVAEIHRKVDPTTGVMLGKEVLTLCVKPGFDAAFAMGFVLVLDQISGNDSLDDDATMEPTVHPTTED
;
A
#
# COMPACT_ATOMS: atom_id res chain seq x y z
N GLU A 1 -5.25 11.26 1.44
CA GLU A 1 -6.53 10.51 1.37
C GLU A 1 -6.23 9.03 1.14
N GLY A 2 -7.16 8.12 1.47
CA GLY A 2 -7.00 6.68 1.27
C GLY A 2 -6.63 5.88 2.53
N CYS A 3 -6.28 4.61 2.36
CA CYS A 3 -5.97 3.67 3.44
C CYS A 3 -4.52 3.17 3.36
N PHE A 4 -3.70 3.51 4.36
CA PHE A 4 -2.28 3.18 4.35
C PHE A 4 -2.01 1.68 4.57
N SER A 5 -2.83 0.99 5.36
CA SER A 5 -2.76 -0.48 5.52
C SER A 5 -3.06 -1.23 4.22
N GLN A 6 -3.83 -0.61 3.32
CA GLN A 6 -4.06 -1.12 1.97
C GLN A 6 -3.04 -0.58 0.95
N ARG A 7 -2.15 0.33 1.37
CA ARG A 7 -1.19 1.06 0.52
C ARG A 7 -1.91 1.66 -0.70
N CYS A 8 -3.02 2.36 -0.49
CA CYS A 8 -3.82 3.01 -1.53
C CYS A 8 -4.02 4.49 -1.21
N CYS A 9 -2.92 5.19 -0.91
CA CYS A 9 -2.96 6.56 -0.45
C CYS A 9 -2.58 7.55 -1.55
N THR A 10 -3.27 8.67 -1.58
CA THR A 10 -2.96 9.80 -2.46
C THR A 10 -2.65 11.03 -1.60
N VAL A 11 -1.51 11.67 -1.91
CA VAL A 11 -1.05 12.90 -1.26
C VAL A 11 -1.38 14.07 -2.17
N PHE A 12 -2.06 15.06 -1.61
CA PHE A 12 -2.49 16.27 -2.31
C PHE A 12 -1.79 17.50 -1.76
N ASN A 13 -1.55 18.49 -2.62
CA ASN A 13 -1.16 19.84 -2.18
C ASN A 13 -2.38 20.68 -1.74
N MET A 14 -2.13 21.93 -1.37
CA MET A 14 -3.20 22.87 -0.96
C MET A 14 -4.21 23.16 -2.07
N MET A 15 -3.80 23.01 -3.34
CA MET A 15 -4.66 23.19 -4.52
C MET A 15 -5.43 21.91 -4.87
N LYS A 16 -5.38 20.86 -4.03
CA LYS A 16 -5.96 19.53 -4.27
C LYS A 16 -5.40 18.80 -5.49
N GLU A 17 -4.20 19.14 -5.91
CA GLU A 17 -3.50 18.41 -6.97
C GLU A 17 -2.72 17.25 -6.38
N THR A 18 -2.74 16.09 -7.04
CA THR A 18 -1.93 14.94 -6.65
C THR A 18 -0.45 15.27 -6.79
N VAL A 19 0.31 15.08 -5.71
CA VAL A 19 1.77 15.28 -5.68
C VAL A 19 2.54 14.00 -5.41
N ALA A 20 1.91 13.01 -4.78
CA ALA A 20 2.46 11.66 -4.66
C ALA A 20 1.33 10.63 -4.48
N GLU A 21 1.62 9.39 -4.87
CA GLU A 21 0.74 8.25 -4.70
C GLU A 21 1.51 7.07 -4.09
N ILE A 22 0.81 6.32 -3.23
CA ILE A 22 1.33 5.14 -2.56
C ILE A 22 0.46 3.96 -2.99
N HIS A 23 1.11 2.94 -3.54
CA HIS A 23 0.51 1.72 -4.08
C HIS A 23 1.16 0.47 -3.48
N ARG A 24 0.42 -0.64 -3.37
CA ARG A 24 1.05 -1.95 -3.13
C ARG A 24 2.00 -2.27 -4.27
N LYS A 25 3.19 -2.78 -3.95
CA LYS A 25 4.11 -3.23 -4.99
C LYS A 25 3.68 -4.60 -5.50
N VAL A 26 3.41 -4.66 -6.80
CA VAL A 26 3.06 -5.89 -7.53
C VAL A 26 4.22 -6.22 -8.47
N ASP A 27 4.61 -7.49 -8.50
CA ASP A 27 5.55 -7.96 -9.51
C ASP A 27 4.90 -7.85 -10.90
N PRO A 28 5.51 -7.11 -11.85
CA PRO A 28 4.87 -6.84 -13.14
C PRO A 28 4.81 -8.06 -14.06
N THR A 29 5.57 -9.12 -13.79
CA THR A 29 5.62 -10.33 -14.62
C THR A 29 4.63 -11.41 -14.16
N THR A 30 4.43 -11.52 -12.85
CA THR A 30 3.61 -12.55 -12.22
C THR A 30 2.28 -12.00 -11.67
N GLY A 31 2.14 -10.67 -11.53
CA GLY A 31 0.97 -10.04 -10.93
C GLY A 31 0.84 -10.29 -9.41
N VAL A 32 1.85 -10.89 -8.78
CA VAL A 32 1.84 -11.21 -7.35
C VAL A 32 2.19 -9.96 -6.54
N MET A 33 1.39 -9.67 -5.51
CA MET A 33 1.73 -8.63 -4.54
C MET A 33 2.97 -9.06 -3.74
N LEU A 34 3.97 -8.18 -3.65
CA LEU A 34 5.09 -8.37 -2.74
C LEU A 34 4.61 -8.18 -1.29
N GLY A 35 5.46 -8.51 -0.33
CA GLY A 35 5.15 -8.42 1.10
C GLY A 35 4.61 -7.04 1.51
N LYS A 36 3.89 -6.98 2.65
CA LYS A 36 3.19 -5.76 3.12
C LYS A 36 4.11 -4.54 3.32
N GLU A 37 5.38 -4.79 3.61
CA GLU A 37 6.43 -3.77 3.76
C GLU A 37 6.91 -3.20 2.42
N VAL A 38 6.50 -3.80 1.31
CA VAL A 38 6.95 -3.43 -0.03
C VAL A 38 5.86 -2.61 -0.72
N LEU A 39 6.20 -1.37 -1.04
CA LEU A 39 5.30 -0.42 -1.68
C LEU A 39 5.96 0.28 -2.86
N THR A 40 5.13 0.93 -3.67
CA THR A 40 5.53 1.85 -4.72
C THR A 40 5.12 3.25 -4.30
N LEU A 41 6.08 4.18 -4.26
CA LEU A 41 5.86 5.60 -4.05
C LEU A 41 6.08 6.34 -5.37
N CYS A 42 5.01 6.78 -6.01
CA CYS A 42 5.06 7.57 -7.24
C CYS A 42 5.04 9.05 -6.87
N VAL A 43 6.11 9.78 -7.19
CA VAL A 43 6.23 11.21 -6.87
C VAL A 43 6.13 12.05 -8.13
N LYS A 44 5.28 13.09 -8.11
CA LYS A 44 5.14 14.02 -9.23
C LYS A 44 6.47 14.77 -9.45
N PRO A 45 6.93 14.95 -10.71
CA PRO A 45 8.12 15.74 -10.98
C PRO A 45 8.06 17.12 -10.34
N GLY A 46 9.16 17.54 -9.70
CA GLY A 46 9.24 18.81 -8.97
C GLY A 46 8.73 18.78 -7.53
N PHE A 47 8.19 17.65 -7.06
CA PHE A 47 7.90 17.45 -5.63
C PHE A 47 9.08 16.77 -4.92
N ASP A 48 9.28 17.10 -3.64
CA ASP A 48 10.36 16.55 -2.83
C ASP A 48 10.09 15.08 -2.46
N ALA A 49 10.87 14.17 -3.05
CA ALA A 49 10.76 12.74 -2.80
C ALA A 49 11.16 12.35 -1.38
N ALA A 50 12.09 13.07 -0.74
CA ALA A 50 12.48 12.81 0.64
C ALA A 50 11.34 13.20 1.60
N PHE A 51 10.67 14.32 1.33
CA PHE A 51 9.48 14.71 2.09
C PHE A 51 8.32 13.72 1.89
N ALA A 52 8.08 13.27 0.65
CA ALA A 52 7.08 12.23 0.37
C ALA A 52 7.39 10.92 1.12
N MET A 53 8.65 10.49 1.15
CA MET A 53 9.07 9.31 1.90
C MET A 53 8.96 9.52 3.42
N GLY A 54 9.23 10.73 3.91
CA GLY A 54 8.99 11.09 5.31
C GLY A 54 7.53 10.88 5.72
N PHE A 55 6.57 11.24 4.86
CA PHE A 55 5.16 10.91 5.08
C PHE A 55 4.89 9.42 5.17
N VAL A 56 5.48 8.62 4.28
CA VAL A 56 5.36 7.16 4.32
C VAL A 56 5.81 6.62 5.68
N LEU A 57 6.95 7.06 6.20
CA LEU A 57 7.48 6.65 7.51
C LEU A 57 6.57 7.05 8.68
N VAL A 58 5.98 8.24 8.63
CA VAL A 58 5.04 8.71 9.65
C VAL A 58 3.74 7.92 9.59
N LEU A 59 3.19 7.69 8.40
CA LEU A 59 1.99 6.88 8.20
C LEU A 59 2.22 5.44 8.67
N ASP A 60 3.40 4.89 8.44
CA ASP A 60 3.79 3.57 8.90
C ASP A 60 3.82 3.47 10.41
N GLN A 61 4.37 4.46 11.12
CA GLN A 61 4.34 4.49 12.60
C GLN A 61 2.93 4.64 13.17
N ILE A 62 2.06 5.41 12.51
CA ILE A 62 0.67 5.60 12.97
C ILE A 62 -0.17 4.35 12.70
N SER A 63 0.09 3.68 11.56
CA SER A 63 -0.66 2.50 11.14
C SER A 63 -0.08 1.20 11.69
N GLY A 64 1.17 1.23 12.15
CA GLY A 64 1.93 0.11 12.65
C GLY A 64 2.10 0.23 14.16
N ASN A 65 1.09 -0.21 14.90
CA ASN A 65 1.30 -0.66 16.26
C ASN A 65 0.29 -1.75 16.66
N ASP A 66 0.42 -2.88 15.99
CA ASP A 66 -0.10 -4.17 16.41
C ASP A 66 0.95 -5.22 16.07
N SER A 67 2.07 -5.15 16.81
CA SER A 67 2.89 -6.32 17.10
C SER A 67 2.08 -7.28 17.98
N LEU A 68 1.01 -7.84 17.43
CA LEU A 68 0.37 -9.03 17.94
C LEU A 68 0.13 -9.89 16.72
N ASP A 69 0.78 -11.04 16.73
CA ASP A 69 0.66 -12.11 15.77
C ASP A 69 -0.80 -12.34 15.41
N ASP A 70 -1.15 -12.16 14.14
CA ASP A 70 -2.32 -12.82 13.56
C ASP A 70 -1.86 -13.60 12.33
N ASP A 71 -1.10 -14.65 12.65
CA ASP A 71 -1.12 -15.92 11.94
C ASP A 71 -2.53 -16.53 12.07
N ALA A 72 -3.53 -15.88 11.48
CA ALA A 72 -4.81 -16.48 11.18
C ALA A 72 -4.97 -16.50 9.66
N THR A 73 -4.40 -17.56 9.08
CA THR A 73 -5.11 -18.40 8.11
C THR A 73 -6.16 -17.68 7.25
N MET A 74 -5.72 -16.96 6.22
CA MET A 74 -6.51 -16.90 4.99
C MET A 74 -5.98 -17.99 4.06
N GLU A 75 -6.34 -19.24 4.39
CA GLU A 75 -6.42 -20.29 3.40
C GLU A 75 -7.27 -19.76 2.21
N PRO A 76 -6.81 -19.88 0.95
CA PRO A 76 -7.66 -19.58 -0.18
C PRO A 76 -8.72 -20.67 -0.22
N THR A 77 -9.94 -20.37 0.22
CA THR A 77 -11.08 -21.29 0.08
C THR A 77 -11.34 -21.52 -1.41
N VAL A 78 -10.78 -22.61 -1.93
CA VAL A 78 -11.11 -23.16 -3.25
C VAL A 78 -12.54 -23.66 -3.16
N HIS A 79 -13.48 -22.89 -3.69
CA HIS A 79 -14.85 -23.36 -3.86
C HIS A 79 -14.85 -24.44 -4.95
N PRO A 80 -15.32 -25.67 -4.69
CA PRO A 80 -15.58 -26.62 -5.78
C PRO A 80 -16.81 -26.10 -6.53
N THR A 81 -16.65 -25.79 -7.81
CA THR A 81 -17.78 -25.74 -8.73
C THR A 81 -18.25 -27.17 -8.94
N THR A 82 -19.36 -27.54 -8.30
CA THR A 82 -20.10 -28.75 -8.67
C THR A 82 -20.68 -28.54 -10.06
N GLU A 83 -20.11 -29.24 -11.04
CA GLU A 83 -20.77 -29.55 -12.30
C GLU A 83 -21.82 -30.65 -12.02
N ASP A 84 -23.09 -30.33 -12.25
CA ASP A 84 -24.12 -31.23 -12.80
C ASP A 84 -25.21 -30.39 -13.49
#